data_AF-A0A2N1UYJ8-F1
#
_entry.id   AF-A0A2N1UYJ8-F1
#
_cell.length_a   1.000
_cell.length_b   1.000
_cell.length_c   1.000
_cell.angle_alpha   90.00
_cell.angle_beta   90.00
_cell.angle_gamma   90.00
#
_symmetry.space_group_name_H-M   'P 1'
#
loop_
_entity.id
_entity.type
_entity.pdbx_description
1 polymer ?
#
loop_
_entity_poly.entity_id
_entity_poly.type
_entity_poly.pdbx_seq_one_letter_code
_entity_poly.pdbx_strand_id
1 'polypeptide(L)'
;MPKSRIRRSGANQSGAALFGVLMLAGLMSALVGLMAVSFTGQNTANRRSWKHDRALMAAEIGLQRVLTGLAHENDNIKWEHRHLTAAPVNPQPGFWLWQWQTIKNDKGVEIGRYKLEVMPSQSRRKVMRLKATGLSYDRFENNQAVGGVQRTFGVELRQLTMGDFAIASNHQMGGARINGGARIYGGLLTSGEVHLDASSTGIFNDYVDLQAAQNFSGYAMPEDKPDGQVFVYRDQTLPAGANNGVIKLAAQATLGSSDQPMQGIHTAEDSIVIDPGDGTPGTDGDGIIGAGEERAKGPRDHKLPEIQFPDASSGSDFMLNSEADADNNGNAIFDGDLEFGDTSFTIGSGPALSYDASTGNITIDGPIFIRGNVSSTKPLTYAGKGGLFVDGNAVIRQGLEPVDPATYPADHAIGLVASNIMELGENSGNSSKYAGFFFGNNTIKIEKAKIFGNLFGGTVQMPTTGTRPDIYVHPGTMASTGVELPDFIQTEIIKELWWEMSGNANK
;
A
#
# COMPACT_ATOMS: atom_id res chain seq x y z
N MET A 1 -54.36 0.65 -8.51
CA MET A 1 -53.38 1.71 -8.21
C MET A 1 -52.76 1.47 -6.83
N PRO A 2 -51.47 1.14 -6.75
CA PRO A 2 -50.68 1.43 -5.57
C PRO A 2 -49.48 2.34 -5.90
N LYS A 3 -49.16 3.22 -4.94
CA LYS A 3 -48.22 4.33 -5.03
C LYS A 3 -46.77 3.85 -5.04
N SER A 4 -45.97 4.37 -5.96
CA SER A 4 -44.51 4.27 -5.95
C SER A 4 -43.92 5.07 -4.78
N ARG A 5 -42.97 4.46 -4.05
CA ARG A 5 -42.10 5.14 -3.09
C ARG A 5 -40.68 5.08 -3.64
N ILE A 6 -40.24 6.19 -4.22
CA ILE A 6 -38.83 6.46 -4.51
C ILE A 6 -38.17 6.85 -3.17
N ARG A 7 -37.27 6.02 -2.66
CA ARG A 7 -36.33 6.41 -1.60
C ARG A 7 -35.10 7.02 -2.28
N ARG A 8 -34.85 8.31 -2.03
CA ARG A 8 -33.57 8.96 -2.27
C ARG A 8 -32.64 8.65 -1.11
N SER A 9 -31.50 8.01 -1.36
CA SER A 9 -30.34 7.98 -0.45
C SER A 9 -29.21 8.75 -1.12
N GLY A 10 -28.94 9.96 -0.64
CA GLY A 10 -27.89 10.83 -1.17
C GLY A 10 -27.32 11.76 -0.11
N ALA A 11 -27.25 11.31 1.14
CA ALA A 11 -26.86 12.18 2.27
C ALA A 11 -25.65 11.69 3.08
N ASN A 12 -25.05 10.53 2.78
CA ASN A 12 -23.94 10.00 3.58
C ASN A 12 -22.53 10.22 2.99
N GLN A 13 -22.39 10.62 1.72
CA GLN A 13 -21.07 10.85 1.11
C GLN A 13 -20.49 12.25 1.38
N SER A 14 -21.31 13.24 1.72
CA SER A 14 -20.86 14.62 1.96
C SER A 14 -20.23 14.84 3.34
N GLY A 15 -20.45 13.94 4.30
CA GLY A 15 -19.87 14.03 5.65
C GLY A 15 -18.41 13.59 5.74
N ALA A 16 -18.04 12.52 5.02
CA ALA A 16 -16.68 11.97 5.03
C ALA A 16 -15.67 12.88 4.31
N ALA A 17 -16.06 13.45 3.16
CA ALA A 17 -15.23 14.40 2.42
C ALA A 17 -14.97 15.69 3.22
N LEU A 18 -15.95 16.17 3.99
CA LEU A 18 -15.80 17.36 4.83
C LEU A 18 -14.86 17.12 6.02
N PHE A 19 -14.89 15.91 6.60
CA PHE A 19 -14.00 15.51 7.69
C PHE A 19 -12.55 15.34 7.23
N GLY A 20 -12.32 14.74 6.06
CA GLY A 20 -10.99 14.62 5.45
C GLY A 20 -10.34 15.97 5.17
N VAL A 21 -11.11 16.94 4.65
CA VAL A 21 -10.65 18.32 4.44
C VAL A 21 -10.29 19.03 5.74
N LEU A 22 -11.06 18.81 6.82
CA LEU A 22 -10.79 19.40 8.14
C LEU A 22 -9.56 18.78 8.83
N MET A 23 -9.33 17.48 8.68
CA MET A 23 -8.13 16.81 9.23
C MET A 23 -6.86 17.22 8.48
N LEU A 24 -6.90 17.32 7.14
CA LEU A 24 -5.81 17.87 6.33
C LEU A 24 -5.51 19.32 6.73
N ALA A 25 -6.53 20.16 6.94
CA ALA A 25 -6.34 21.53 7.39
C ALA A 25 -5.72 21.64 8.80
N GLY A 26 -6.06 20.73 9.72
CA GLY A 26 -5.51 20.67 11.09
C GLY A 26 -4.04 20.20 11.14
N LEU A 27 -3.70 19.13 10.42
CA LEU A 27 -2.33 18.64 10.29
C LEU A 27 -1.42 19.66 9.60
N MET A 28 -1.97 20.43 8.65
CA MET A 28 -1.21 21.42 7.90
C MET A 28 -1.02 22.73 8.66
N SER A 29 -1.99 23.18 9.46
CA SER A 29 -1.77 24.33 10.35
C SER A 29 -0.71 24.04 11.42
N ALA A 30 -0.62 22.78 11.87
CA ALA A 30 0.50 22.31 12.68
C ALA A 30 1.83 22.23 11.89
N LEU A 31 1.81 21.87 10.60
CA LEU A 31 3.00 21.92 9.74
C LEU A 31 3.47 23.35 9.45
N VAL A 32 2.57 24.31 9.22
CA VAL A 32 2.90 25.74 9.11
C VAL A 32 3.48 26.26 10.44
N GLY A 33 2.92 25.83 11.57
CA GLY A 33 3.47 26.12 12.90
C GLY A 33 4.86 25.52 13.12
N LEU A 34 5.06 24.25 12.77
CA LEU A 34 6.35 23.56 12.86
C LEU A 34 7.37 24.10 11.86
N MET A 35 6.95 24.53 10.67
CA MET A 35 7.78 25.25 9.70
C MET A 35 8.22 26.59 10.30
N ALA A 36 7.30 27.37 10.86
CA ALA A 36 7.67 28.61 11.55
C ALA A 36 8.68 28.35 12.67
N VAL A 37 8.49 27.29 13.47
CA VAL A 37 9.37 26.94 14.59
C VAL A 37 10.74 26.40 14.16
N SER A 38 10.81 25.41 13.26
CA SER A 38 12.08 24.82 12.79
C SER A 38 12.93 25.83 12.02
N PHE A 39 12.31 26.74 11.27
CA PHE A 39 13.01 27.83 10.59
C PHE A 39 13.40 28.98 11.53
N THR A 40 12.67 29.23 12.63
CA THR A 40 13.13 30.17 13.67
C THR A 40 14.33 29.62 14.47
N GLY A 41 14.46 28.29 14.61
CA GLY A 41 15.59 27.65 15.30
C GLY A 41 16.90 27.70 14.52
N GLN A 42 16.86 27.70 13.18
CA GLN A 42 18.06 27.72 12.32
C GLN A 42 18.48 29.11 11.82
N ASN A 43 17.74 30.19 12.09
CA ASN A 43 18.10 31.51 11.59
C ASN A 43 17.61 32.65 12.51
N THR A 44 18.38 32.94 13.55
CA THR A 44 18.15 34.04 14.51
C THR A 44 18.17 35.46 13.89
N ALA A 45 18.35 35.59 12.57
CA ALA A 45 18.44 36.89 11.87
C ALA A 45 17.35 37.13 10.80
N ASN A 46 16.44 36.20 10.51
CA ASN A 46 15.38 36.43 9.52
C ASN A 46 14.05 36.82 10.17
N ARG A 47 13.87 38.13 10.42
CA ARG A 47 12.51 38.71 10.49
C ARG A 47 11.89 38.59 9.10
N ARG A 48 11.33 37.43 8.76
CA ARG A 48 10.67 37.18 7.46
C ARG A 48 9.58 38.24 7.28
N SER A 49 9.64 38.98 6.17
CA SER A 49 8.56 39.90 5.83
C SER A 49 7.33 39.08 5.44
N TRP A 50 6.13 39.54 5.83
CA TRP A 50 4.84 38.91 5.52
C TRP A 50 4.66 38.50 4.05
N LYS A 51 5.41 39.14 3.14
CA LYS A 51 5.44 38.86 1.70
C LYS A 51 6.05 37.49 1.37
N HIS A 52 7.12 37.12 2.06
CA HIS A 52 7.76 35.82 1.90
C HIS A 52 6.85 34.70 2.40
N ASP A 53 6.18 34.92 3.53
CA ASP A 53 5.22 33.96 4.07
C ASP A 53 4.03 33.78 3.13
N ARG A 54 3.52 34.86 2.49
CA ARG A 54 2.48 34.75 1.46
C ARG A 54 2.94 34.02 0.20
N ALA A 55 4.19 34.20 -0.23
CA ALA A 55 4.72 33.46 -1.37
C ALA A 55 4.88 31.96 -1.04
N LEU A 56 5.29 31.61 0.18
CA LEU A 56 5.32 30.22 0.66
C LEU A 56 3.91 29.63 0.77
N MET A 57 2.95 30.38 1.33
CA MET A 57 1.54 29.99 1.39
C MET A 57 0.98 29.72 -0.01
N ALA A 58 1.33 30.54 -1.01
CA ALA A 58 0.92 30.32 -2.38
C ALA A 58 1.47 28.99 -2.93
N ALA A 59 2.75 28.69 -2.73
CA ALA A 59 3.34 27.42 -3.11
C ALA A 59 2.68 26.22 -2.41
N GLU A 60 2.35 26.36 -1.12
CA GLU A 60 1.69 25.35 -0.31
C GLU A 60 0.26 25.06 -0.79
N ILE A 61 -0.52 26.09 -1.17
CA ILE A 61 -1.85 25.90 -1.77
C ILE A 61 -1.78 24.99 -3.00
N GLY A 62 -0.75 25.16 -3.84
CA GLY A 62 -0.52 24.27 -4.96
C GLY A 62 -0.29 22.83 -4.51
N LEU A 63 0.60 22.61 -3.54
CA LEU A 63 0.87 21.27 -3.02
C LEU A 63 -0.40 20.63 -2.42
N GLN A 64 -1.20 21.38 -1.68
CA GLN A 64 -2.48 20.89 -1.15
C GLN A 64 -3.43 20.44 -2.25
N ARG A 65 -3.50 21.17 -3.36
CA ARG A 65 -4.29 20.76 -4.52
C ARG A 65 -3.81 19.41 -5.08
N VAL A 66 -2.49 19.19 -5.16
CA VAL A 66 -1.94 17.87 -5.56
C VAL A 66 -2.31 16.78 -4.57
N LEU A 67 -2.14 17.00 -3.27
CA LEU A 67 -2.46 16.01 -2.24
C LEU A 67 -3.93 15.63 -2.26
N THR A 68 -4.83 16.61 -2.30
CA THR A 68 -6.27 16.40 -2.41
C THR A 68 -6.62 15.69 -3.72
N GLY A 69 -5.99 16.08 -4.83
CA GLY A 69 -6.24 15.45 -6.11
C GLY A 69 -5.74 14.00 -6.18
N LEU A 70 -4.59 13.69 -5.58
CA LEU A 70 -4.08 12.32 -5.48
C LEU A 70 -4.92 11.47 -4.51
N ALA A 71 -5.39 12.04 -3.40
CA ALA A 71 -6.19 11.33 -2.41
C ALA A 71 -7.62 11.01 -2.90
N HIS A 72 -8.15 11.80 -3.83
CA HIS A 72 -9.50 11.64 -4.36
C HIS A 72 -9.54 11.35 -5.86
N GLU A 73 -8.40 11.03 -6.46
CA GLU A 73 -8.23 10.77 -7.89
C GLU A 73 -8.92 11.79 -8.80
N ASN A 74 -8.85 13.07 -8.44
CA ASN A 74 -9.55 14.15 -9.11
C ASN A 74 -8.59 15.20 -9.65
N ASP A 75 -9.15 16.26 -10.25
CA ASP A 75 -8.37 17.42 -10.70
C ASP A 75 -7.24 17.08 -11.70
N ASN A 76 -7.41 15.97 -12.43
CA ASN A 76 -6.47 15.43 -13.42
C ASN A 76 -5.04 15.28 -12.89
N ILE A 77 -4.87 14.92 -11.61
CA ILE A 77 -3.58 14.50 -11.06
C ILE A 77 -3.65 13.00 -10.74
N LYS A 78 -2.62 12.24 -11.12
CA LYS A 78 -2.51 10.81 -10.85
C LYS A 78 -1.08 10.44 -10.50
N TRP A 79 -0.89 9.31 -9.83
CA TRP A 79 0.43 8.83 -9.41
C TRP A 79 1.35 8.48 -10.58
N GLU A 80 0.81 8.19 -11.76
CA GLU A 80 1.57 7.94 -13.00
C GLU A 80 2.31 9.20 -13.47
N HIS A 81 1.84 10.39 -13.07
CA HIS A 81 2.53 11.64 -13.37
C HIS A 81 3.92 11.72 -12.74
N ARG A 82 4.27 10.85 -11.76
CA ARG A 82 5.62 10.75 -11.21
C ARG A 82 6.69 10.43 -12.26
N HIS A 83 6.29 9.81 -13.37
CA HIS A 83 7.17 9.46 -14.48
C HIS A 83 7.40 10.63 -15.46
N LEU A 84 6.67 11.73 -15.31
CA LEU A 84 6.85 12.91 -16.15
C LEU A 84 8.18 13.61 -15.79
N THR A 85 9.04 13.73 -16.79
CA THR A 85 10.31 14.47 -16.69
C THR A 85 10.21 15.90 -17.24
N ALA A 86 9.11 16.21 -17.95
CA ALA A 86 8.81 17.51 -18.52
C ALA A 86 7.29 17.67 -18.71
N ALA A 87 6.86 18.90 -19.00
CA ALA A 87 5.47 19.17 -19.40
C ALA A 87 5.12 18.37 -20.68
N PRO A 88 3.98 17.66 -20.72
CA PRO A 88 3.54 16.96 -21.93
C PRO A 88 3.39 17.92 -23.11
N VAL A 89 3.79 17.50 -24.31
CA VAL A 89 3.64 18.31 -25.54
C VAL A 89 2.15 18.55 -25.87
N ASN A 90 1.31 17.54 -25.62
CA ASN A 90 -0.15 17.59 -25.80
C ASN A 90 -0.84 17.23 -24.48
N PRO A 91 -0.95 18.18 -23.53
CA PRO A 91 -1.56 17.91 -22.24
C PRO A 91 -3.06 17.63 -22.40
N GLN A 92 -3.57 16.66 -21.64
CA GLN A 92 -5.01 16.37 -21.60
C GLN A 92 -5.80 17.61 -21.10
N PRO A 93 -7.06 17.80 -21.54
CA PRO A 93 -7.89 18.88 -21.05
C PRO A 93 -7.94 18.93 -19.52
N GLY A 94 -7.64 20.09 -18.93
CA GLY A 94 -7.62 20.28 -17.48
C GLY A 94 -6.31 19.85 -16.79
N PHE A 95 -5.28 19.46 -17.53
CA PHE A 95 -3.93 19.33 -16.99
C PHE A 95 -3.33 20.70 -16.66
N TRP A 96 -2.91 20.89 -15.41
CA TRP A 96 -2.53 22.19 -14.87
C TRP A 96 -1.11 22.24 -14.28
N LEU A 97 -0.45 21.08 -14.13
CA LEU A 97 0.96 21.03 -13.75
C LEU A 97 1.82 21.79 -14.78
N TRP A 98 2.95 22.33 -14.34
CA TRP A 98 3.83 23.25 -15.08
C TRP A 98 3.19 24.57 -15.55
N GLN A 99 1.92 24.86 -15.19
CA GLN A 99 1.25 26.11 -15.49
C GLN A 99 1.04 26.97 -14.23
N TRP A 100 1.06 28.29 -14.40
CA TRP A 100 0.73 29.21 -13.30
C TRP A 100 -0.77 29.22 -13.02
N GLN A 101 -1.13 28.90 -11.79
CA GLN A 101 -2.49 28.90 -11.28
C GLN A 101 -2.73 30.11 -10.39
N THR A 102 -3.87 30.79 -10.58
CA THR A 102 -4.21 32.01 -9.84
C THR A 102 -4.92 31.69 -8.53
N ILE A 103 -4.46 32.30 -7.44
CA ILE A 103 -5.12 32.26 -6.13
C ILE A 103 -5.95 33.53 -5.99
N LYS A 104 -7.24 33.38 -5.67
CA LYS A 104 -8.16 34.49 -5.43
C LYS A 104 -8.65 34.48 -3.99
N ASN A 105 -8.89 35.66 -3.44
CA ASN A 105 -9.59 35.80 -2.16
C ASN A 105 -11.11 35.57 -2.31
N ASP A 106 -11.81 35.67 -1.19
CA ASP A 106 -13.28 35.61 -1.06
C ASP A 106 -14.04 36.59 -1.98
N LYS A 107 -13.39 37.68 -2.39
CA LYS A 107 -13.92 38.70 -3.31
C LYS A 107 -13.56 38.46 -4.78
N GLY A 108 -12.90 37.34 -5.10
CA GLY A 108 -12.46 37.01 -6.45
C GLY A 108 -11.23 37.80 -6.93
N VAL A 109 -10.57 38.57 -6.06
CA VAL A 109 -9.37 39.34 -6.37
C VAL A 109 -8.15 38.44 -6.28
N GLU A 110 -7.27 38.50 -7.27
CA GLU A 110 -6.00 37.77 -7.27
C GLU A 110 -5.12 38.20 -6.10
N ILE A 111 -4.60 37.25 -5.33
CA ILE A 111 -3.71 37.49 -4.18
C ILE A 111 -2.34 36.82 -4.34
N GLY A 112 -2.19 35.98 -5.36
CA GLY A 112 -0.95 35.30 -5.68
C GLY A 112 -1.14 34.28 -6.78
N ARG A 113 -0.06 33.61 -7.14
CA ARG A 113 -0.06 32.47 -8.07
C ARG A 113 0.80 31.35 -7.55
N TYR A 114 0.55 30.15 -8.02
CA TYR A 114 1.45 29.01 -7.80
C TYR A 114 1.70 28.24 -9.08
N LYS A 115 2.82 27.54 -9.14
CA LYS A 115 3.18 26.60 -10.19
C LYS A 115 3.80 25.38 -9.53
N LEU A 116 3.38 24.20 -9.97
CA LEU A 116 3.95 22.93 -9.55
C LEU A 116 4.60 22.23 -10.72
N GLU A 117 5.77 21.66 -10.50
CA GLU A 117 6.53 20.92 -11.49
C GLU A 117 6.85 19.55 -10.89
N VAL A 118 6.55 18.46 -11.61
CA VAL A 118 7.07 17.14 -11.22
C VAL A 118 8.54 17.12 -11.58
N MET A 119 9.35 16.69 -10.62
CA MET A 119 10.78 16.56 -10.76
C MET A 119 11.11 15.08 -11.01
N PRO A 120 12.11 14.77 -11.86
CA PRO A 120 12.60 13.41 -12.00
C PRO A 120 12.93 12.80 -10.63
N SER A 121 12.30 11.68 -10.32
CA SER A 121 12.67 10.85 -9.19
C SER A 121 13.76 9.88 -9.63
N GLN A 122 14.85 9.80 -8.86
CA GLN A 122 15.79 8.68 -8.98
C GLN A 122 15.33 7.46 -8.18
N SER A 123 14.32 7.64 -7.31
CA SER A 123 13.70 6.53 -6.59
C SER A 123 12.72 5.81 -7.50
N ARG A 124 12.89 4.49 -7.62
CA ARG A 124 12.00 3.59 -8.38
C ARG A 124 10.74 3.19 -7.60
N ARG A 125 10.67 3.58 -6.32
CA ARG A 125 9.46 3.46 -5.49
C ARG A 125 8.38 4.42 -5.99
N LYS A 126 7.12 4.24 -5.56
CA LYS A 126 5.99 5.13 -5.90
C LYS A 126 6.14 6.51 -5.22
N VAL A 127 7.19 7.23 -5.57
CA VAL A 127 7.56 8.54 -5.05
C VAL A 127 7.35 9.58 -6.13
N MET A 128 6.64 10.66 -5.80
CA MET A 128 6.45 11.82 -6.64
C MET A 128 7.21 13.00 -6.04
N ARG A 129 8.23 13.47 -6.74
CA ARG A 129 8.98 14.67 -6.34
C ARG A 129 8.33 15.88 -6.98
N LEU A 130 7.99 16.87 -6.17
CA LEU A 130 7.33 18.09 -6.63
C LEU A 130 8.17 19.30 -6.26
N LYS A 131 8.26 20.23 -7.20
CA LYS A 131 8.79 21.57 -6.98
C LYS A 131 7.62 22.54 -6.99
N ALA A 132 7.30 23.11 -5.83
CA ALA A 132 6.25 24.09 -5.65
C ALA A 132 6.86 25.49 -5.69
N THR A 133 6.34 26.34 -6.58
CA THR A 133 6.74 27.75 -6.69
C THR A 133 5.53 28.62 -6.44
N GLY A 134 5.65 29.56 -5.52
CA GLY A 134 4.59 30.51 -5.17
C GLY A 134 5.05 31.93 -5.42
N LEU A 135 4.13 32.75 -5.91
CA LEU A 135 4.31 34.16 -6.21
C LEU A 135 3.29 34.96 -5.40
N SER A 136 3.78 35.91 -4.61
CA SER A 136 2.94 36.91 -3.96
C SER A 136 3.28 38.29 -4.50
N TYR A 137 2.27 39.14 -4.65
CA TYR A 137 2.42 40.49 -5.18
C TYR A 137 2.40 41.53 -4.07
N ASP A 138 3.19 42.58 -4.22
CA ASP A 138 3.34 43.65 -3.25
C ASP A 138 2.11 44.53 -3.20
N ARG A 139 1.54 44.84 -4.37
CA ARG A 139 0.30 45.61 -4.54
C ARG A 139 -0.28 45.43 -5.93
N PHE A 140 -1.54 45.77 -6.07
CA PHE A 140 -2.19 45.90 -7.37
C PHE A 140 -2.34 47.38 -7.70
N GLU A 141 -1.78 47.80 -8.83
CA GLU A 141 -2.00 49.13 -9.40
C GLU A 141 -2.80 48.95 -10.69
N ASN A 142 -3.97 49.60 -10.82
CA ASN A 142 -4.81 49.50 -12.01
C ASN A 142 -5.16 48.06 -12.44
N ASN A 143 -5.47 47.18 -11.47
CA ASN A 143 -5.68 45.74 -11.69
C ASN A 143 -4.46 44.98 -12.25
N GLN A 144 -3.26 45.58 -12.24
CA GLN A 144 -2.01 44.94 -12.58
C GLN A 144 -1.18 44.70 -11.33
N ALA A 145 -0.61 43.51 -11.21
CA ALA A 145 0.23 43.16 -10.09
C ALA A 145 1.61 43.82 -10.22
N VAL A 146 2.07 44.49 -9.16
CA VAL A 146 3.34 45.23 -9.11
C VAL A 146 4.18 44.73 -7.93
N GLY A 147 5.47 44.49 -8.16
CA GLY A 147 6.46 44.04 -7.16
C GLY A 147 6.21 42.63 -6.64
N GLY A 148 6.75 41.58 -7.26
CA GLY A 148 6.50 40.19 -6.84
C GLY A 148 7.61 39.61 -5.97
N VAL A 149 7.25 38.84 -4.95
CA VAL A 149 8.17 37.94 -4.23
C VAL A 149 7.85 36.51 -4.65
N GLN A 150 8.88 35.79 -5.11
CA GLN A 150 8.79 34.38 -5.45
C GLN A 150 9.51 33.53 -4.39
N ARG A 151 8.89 32.41 -4.01
CA ARG A 151 9.51 31.37 -3.19
C ARG A 151 9.27 30.01 -3.79
N THR A 152 10.24 29.12 -3.62
CA THR A 152 10.20 27.77 -4.16
C THR A 152 10.68 26.77 -3.11
N PHE A 153 9.96 25.67 -2.95
CA PHE A 153 10.39 24.53 -2.16
C PHE A 153 10.15 23.21 -2.91
N GLY A 154 10.96 22.21 -2.58
CA GLY A 154 10.78 20.83 -3.04
C GLY A 154 10.15 19.96 -1.97
N VAL A 155 9.28 19.03 -2.38
CA VAL A 155 8.72 17.98 -1.52
C VAL A 155 8.76 16.64 -2.23
N GLU A 156 8.82 15.58 -1.44
CA GLU A 156 8.67 14.21 -1.92
C GLU A 156 7.41 13.62 -1.30
N LEU A 157 6.52 13.13 -2.15
CA LEU A 157 5.32 12.41 -1.78
C LEU A 157 5.58 10.93 -2.01
N ARG A 158 5.20 10.07 -1.06
CA ARG A 158 5.26 8.62 -1.18
C ARG A 158 3.84 8.07 -1.18
N GLN A 159 3.54 7.21 -2.15
CA GLN A 159 2.34 6.40 -2.11
C GLN A 159 2.65 5.18 -1.26
N LEU A 160 1.89 4.97 -0.19
CA LEU A 160 1.82 3.69 0.49
C LEU A 160 0.72 2.87 -0.20
N THR A 161 1.08 1.68 -0.61
CA THR A 161 0.16 0.72 -1.23
C THR A 161 0.30 -0.64 -0.58
N MET A 162 -0.71 -1.50 -0.74
CA MET A 162 -0.65 -2.88 -0.28
C MET A 162 0.59 -3.59 -0.82
N GLY A 163 1.03 -3.26 -2.04
CA GLY A 163 2.22 -3.84 -2.67
C GLY A 163 3.52 -3.73 -1.85
N ASP A 164 3.59 -2.77 -0.93
CA ASP A 164 4.74 -2.57 -0.03
C ASP A 164 4.76 -3.56 1.16
N PHE A 165 3.66 -4.29 1.38
CA PHE A 165 3.49 -5.22 2.49
C PHE A 165 3.61 -6.67 2.02
N ALA A 166 4.40 -7.46 2.77
CA ALA A 166 4.40 -8.91 2.61
C ALA A 166 3.04 -9.48 3.03
N ILE A 167 2.48 -8.96 4.13
CA ILE A 167 1.20 -9.38 4.68
C ILE A 167 0.37 -8.15 5.06
N ALA A 168 -0.91 -8.16 4.70
CA ALA A 168 -1.90 -7.19 5.16
C ALA A 168 -3.21 -7.88 5.56
N SER A 169 -3.76 -7.54 6.73
CA SER A 169 -5.08 -8.01 7.15
C SER A 169 -5.94 -6.97 7.84
N ASN A 170 -7.26 -7.10 7.68
CA ASN A 170 -8.23 -6.20 8.32
C ASN A 170 -8.53 -6.60 9.78
N HIS A 171 -8.42 -7.89 10.07
CA HIS A 171 -8.63 -8.48 11.39
C HIS A 171 -7.32 -9.03 11.96
N GLN A 172 -7.37 -9.42 13.22
CA GLN A 172 -6.30 -10.15 13.87
C GLN A 172 -5.88 -11.36 13.05
N MET A 173 -4.59 -11.45 12.74
CA MET A 173 -4.04 -12.65 12.12
C MET A 173 -4.35 -13.89 12.98
N GLY A 174 -4.85 -14.93 12.32
CA GLY A 174 -5.50 -16.06 12.96
C GLY A 174 -4.62 -16.71 14.03
N GLY A 175 -5.15 -16.76 15.26
CA GLY A 175 -4.54 -17.40 16.42
C GLY A 175 -3.77 -16.46 17.35
N ALA A 176 -3.79 -15.15 17.11
CA ALA A 176 -2.97 -14.13 17.80
C ALA A 176 -1.45 -14.32 17.66
N ARG A 177 -1.01 -15.50 17.20
CA ARG A 177 0.37 -16.00 17.24
C ARG A 177 0.85 -16.38 15.86
N ILE A 178 1.88 -15.68 15.41
CA ILE A 178 2.75 -16.15 14.33
C ILE A 178 3.71 -17.19 14.94
N ASN A 179 3.24 -18.43 15.01
CA ASN A 179 3.99 -19.53 15.60
C ASN A 179 4.88 -20.25 14.57
N GLY A 180 5.82 -21.04 15.07
CA GLY A 180 6.50 -22.06 14.28
C GLY A 180 7.80 -21.63 13.62
N GLY A 181 8.16 -20.35 13.66
CA GLY A 181 9.36 -19.80 13.02
C GLY A 181 9.13 -19.23 11.63
N ALA A 182 7.97 -18.58 11.43
CA ALA A 182 7.68 -17.88 10.18
C ALA A 182 8.63 -16.70 9.97
N ARG A 183 9.13 -16.53 8.74
CA ARG A 183 10.03 -15.44 8.39
C ARG A 183 9.38 -14.58 7.33
N ILE A 184 9.14 -13.33 7.67
CA ILE A 184 8.44 -12.37 6.83
C ILE A 184 9.46 -11.32 6.40
N TYR A 185 9.72 -11.19 5.11
CA TYR A 185 10.66 -10.25 4.55
C TYR A 185 9.88 -9.17 3.82
N GLY A 186 9.54 -8.09 4.51
CA GLY A 186 8.67 -7.01 4.03
C GLY A 186 7.76 -6.44 5.12
N GLY A 187 6.96 -5.46 4.75
CA GLY A 187 6.03 -4.80 5.69
C GLY A 187 4.92 -5.72 6.20
N LEU A 188 4.36 -5.38 7.35
CA LEU A 188 3.18 -6.01 7.93
C LEU A 188 2.11 -4.96 8.24
N LEU A 189 0.88 -5.19 7.82
CA LEU A 189 -0.28 -4.41 8.23
C LEU A 189 -1.33 -5.36 8.81
N THR A 190 -1.83 -5.11 10.02
CA THR A 190 -2.85 -5.97 10.63
C THR A 190 -3.62 -5.21 11.69
N SER A 191 -4.76 -5.75 12.11
CA SER A 191 -5.44 -5.33 13.34
C SER A 191 -5.19 -6.34 14.47
N GLY A 192 -5.55 -6.01 15.72
CA GLY A 192 -5.49 -6.93 16.85
C GLY A 192 -4.11 -7.02 17.51
N GLU A 193 -3.75 -8.20 18.03
CA GLU A 193 -2.40 -8.49 18.55
C GLU A 193 -1.58 -9.24 17.50
N VAL A 194 -0.32 -8.82 17.33
CA VAL A 194 0.73 -9.58 16.62
C VAL A 194 1.66 -10.22 17.63
N HIS A 195 1.57 -11.53 17.84
CA HIS A 195 2.49 -12.25 18.72
C HIS A 195 3.51 -13.05 17.93
N LEU A 196 4.79 -12.69 18.03
CA LEU A 196 5.92 -13.45 17.52
C LEU A 196 6.48 -14.31 18.66
N ASP A 197 6.07 -15.58 18.73
CA ASP A 197 6.24 -16.41 19.93
C ASP A 197 7.45 -17.39 19.89
N ALA A 198 8.17 -17.45 18.77
CA ALA A 198 9.26 -18.39 18.56
C ALA A 198 10.57 -17.71 18.14
N SER A 199 11.69 -18.35 18.48
CA SER A 199 13.05 -17.86 18.23
C SER A 199 13.48 -17.75 16.77
N SER A 200 12.72 -18.38 15.89
CA SER A 200 12.93 -18.34 14.44
C SER A 200 11.87 -17.50 13.74
N THR A 201 10.95 -16.87 14.50
CA THR A 201 9.94 -15.99 13.94
C THR A 201 10.50 -14.56 13.87
N GLY A 202 10.34 -13.91 12.72
CA GLY A 202 10.74 -12.52 12.60
C GLY A 202 10.20 -11.83 11.36
N ILE A 203 10.22 -10.50 11.43
CA ILE A 203 9.93 -9.61 10.31
C ILE A 203 11.23 -8.91 9.95
N PHE A 204 11.60 -8.87 8.67
CA PHE A 204 12.91 -8.45 8.17
C PHE A 204 12.78 -7.48 6.98
N ASN A 205 13.75 -6.57 6.84
CA ASN A 205 13.87 -5.61 5.75
C ASN A 205 15.03 -5.92 4.81
N ASP A 206 15.23 -7.20 4.52
CA ASP A 206 16.25 -7.68 3.60
C ASP A 206 15.76 -8.87 2.78
N TYR A 207 16.65 -9.44 1.96
CA TYR A 207 16.41 -10.64 1.18
C TYR A 207 17.54 -11.66 1.39
N VAL A 208 18.11 -11.71 2.61
CA VAL A 208 19.41 -12.37 2.86
C VAL A 208 19.45 -13.83 2.41
N ASP A 209 18.34 -14.56 2.48
CA ASP A 209 18.25 -15.96 2.05
C ASP A 209 17.25 -16.22 0.92
N LEU A 210 16.75 -15.18 0.23
CA LEU A 210 15.78 -15.34 -0.86
C LEU A 210 16.30 -16.34 -1.93
N GLN A 211 17.58 -16.26 -2.27
CA GLN A 211 18.23 -17.10 -3.30
C GLN A 211 18.74 -18.45 -2.77
N ALA A 212 18.47 -18.81 -1.51
CA ALA A 212 18.85 -20.12 -1.01
C ALA A 212 18.10 -21.22 -1.77
N ALA A 213 18.72 -22.39 -1.96
CA ALA A 213 18.19 -23.48 -2.78
C ALA A 213 16.78 -23.93 -2.35
N GLN A 214 16.49 -23.90 -1.06
CA GLN A 214 15.19 -24.23 -0.49
C GLN A 214 14.13 -23.13 -0.66
N ASN A 215 14.51 -21.92 -1.07
CA ASN A 215 13.65 -20.73 -1.21
C ASN A 215 13.41 -20.43 -2.70
N PHE A 216 13.66 -19.21 -3.15
CA PHE A 216 13.37 -18.72 -4.50
C PHE A 216 14.68 -18.54 -5.29
N SER A 217 15.56 -19.55 -5.25
CA SER A 217 16.76 -19.61 -6.09
C SER A 217 16.38 -19.50 -7.57
N GLY A 218 17.03 -18.58 -8.30
CA GLY A 218 16.79 -18.35 -9.74
C GLY A 218 15.73 -17.30 -10.04
N TYR A 219 15.01 -16.81 -9.03
CA TYR A 219 14.10 -15.67 -9.22
C TYR A 219 14.88 -14.36 -9.35
N ALA A 220 14.34 -13.38 -10.07
CA ALA A 220 14.90 -12.03 -10.03
C ALA A 220 14.79 -11.46 -8.60
N MET A 221 15.90 -10.91 -8.09
CA MET A 221 15.83 -10.13 -6.85
C MET A 221 15.12 -8.81 -7.14
N PRO A 222 14.27 -8.33 -6.21
CA PRO A 222 13.77 -6.97 -6.30
C PRO A 222 14.95 -6.01 -6.27
N GLU A 223 14.89 -4.96 -7.09
CA GLU A 223 16.01 -4.03 -7.26
C GLU A 223 16.32 -3.26 -5.97
N ASP A 224 15.29 -2.96 -5.18
CA ASP A 224 15.39 -2.35 -3.86
C ASP A 224 15.05 -3.38 -2.78
N LYS A 225 15.73 -3.27 -1.63
CA LYS A 225 15.36 -4.02 -0.41
C LYS A 225 13.94 -3.62 0.05
N PRO A 226 13.26 -4.48 0.84
CA PRO A 226 11.96 -4.15 1.40
C PRO A 226 12.05 -2.86 2.24
N ASP A 227 11.09 -1.96 2.04
CA ASP A 227 10.90 -0.78 2.89
C ASP A 227 9.92 -1.07 4.02
N GLY A 228 10.01 -2.26 4.62
CA GLY A 228 8.97 -2.78 5.49
C GLY A 228 8.74 -1.88 6.70
N GLN A 229 7.48 -1.51 6.85
CA GLN A 229 6.91 -0.88 8.03
C GLN A 229 5.89 -1.85 8.63
N VAL A 230 5.72 -1.75 9.95
CA VAL A 230 4.75 -2.57 10.69
C VAL A 230 3.65 -1.66 11.23
N PHE A 231 2.40 -1.94 10.87
CA PHE A 231 1.21 -1.25 11.36
C PHE A 231 0.30 -2.24 12.08
N VAL A 232 -0.04 -1.95 13.34
CA VAL A 232 -0.94 -2.78 14.14
C VAL A 232 -2.10 -1.94 14.67
N TYR A 233 -3.26 -2.08 14.03
CA TYR A 233 -4.51 -1.40 14.35
C TYR A 233 -5.26 -2.11 15.49
N ARG A 234 -6.25 -1.42 16.07
CA ARG A 234 -7.22 -2.09 16.94
C ARG A 234 -8.23 -2.86 16.11
N ASP A 235 -8.41 -4.14 16.44
CA ASP A 235 -9.51 -4.95 15.93
C ASP A 235 -10.75 -4.76 16.82
N GLN A 236 -11.80 -4.18 16.25
CA GLN A 236 -13.07 -3.89 16.94
C GLN A 236 -13.87 -5.16 17.27
N THR A 237 -13.50 -6.31 16.69
CA THR A 237 -14.19 -7.58 16.92
C THR A 237 -13.67 -8.31 18.17
N LEU A 238 -12.54 -7.89 18.72
CA LEU A 238 -11.94 -8.51 19.90
C LEU A 238 -12.66 -8.10 21.20
N PRO A 239 -12.78 -9.02 22.17
CA PRO A 239 -13.42 -8.75 23.45
C PRO A 239 -12.65 -7.72 24.27
N ALA A 240 -13.37 -6.96 25.11
CA ALA A 240 -12.76 -6.03 26.04
C ALA A 240 -11.77 -6.74 26.98
N GLY A 241 -10.53 -6.23 27.07
CA GLY A 241 -9.47 -6.79 27.90
C GLY A 241 -8.52 -7.75 27.18
N ALA A 242 -8.75 -8.05 25.89
CA ALA A 242 -7.72 -8.65 25.04
C ALA A 242 -6.66 -7.59 24.67
N ASN A 243 -5.41 -8.02 24.54
CA ASN A 243 -4.35 -7.22 23.90
C ASN A 243 -4.82 -6.81 22.49
N ASN A 244 -4.78 -5.53 22.16
CA ASN A 244 -5.39 -5.05 20.93
C ASN A 244 -4.73 -3.79 20.38
N GLY A 245 -4.09 -3.89 19.22
CA GLY A 245 -3.27 -2.81 18.66
C GLY A 245 -1.82 -2.85 19.15
N VAL A 246 -1.33 -4.02 19.57
CA VAL A 246 0.00 -4.22 20.17
C VAL A 246 0.79 -5.34 19.48
N ILE A 247 2.10 -5.33 19.67
CA ILE A 247 3.01 -6.40 19.24
C ILE A 247 3.57 -7.11 20.48
N LYS A 248 3.46 -8.43 20.53
CA LYS A 248 4.10 -9.27 21.55
C LYS A 248 5.31 -9.99 20.98
N LEU A 249 6.48 -9.82 21.59
CA LEU A 249 7.76 -10.41 21.16
C LEU A 249 8.34 -11.35 22.21
N ALA A 250 8.52 -12.61 21.82
CA ALA A 250 9.34 -13.55 22.57
C ALA A 250 10.82 -13.14 22.54
N ALA A 251 11.60 -13.55 23.54
CA ALA A 251 13.01 -13.17 23.76
C ALA A 251 13.97 -13.36 22.57
N GLN A 252 13.60 -14.19 21.60
CA GLN A 252 14.43 -14.50 20.43
C GLN A 252 13.75 -14.10 19.11
N ALA A 253 12.51 -13.62 19.14
CA ALA A 253 11.85 -13.06 17.96
C ALA A 253 12.49 -11.73 17.56
N THR A 254 12.39 -11.36 16.29
CA THR A 254 13.08 -10.19 15.74
C THR A 254 12.14 -9.33 14.88
N LEU A 255 12.19 -8.01 15.07
CA LEU A 255 11.57 -7.01 14.19
C LEU A 255 12.67 -6.11 13.62
N GLY A 256 13.07 -6.37 12.39
CA GLY A 256 14.21 -5.72 11.75
C GLY A 256 15.55 -6.21 12.30
N SER A 257 16.61 -6.08 11.50
CA SER A 257 17.96 -6.40 11.93
C SER A 257 18.73 -5.13 12.32
N SER A 258 19.89 -5.28 12.96
CA SER A 258 20.72 -4.10 13.29
C SER A 258 21.26 -3.43 12.02
N ASP A 259 21.57 -4.21 10.99
CA ASP A 259 22.05 -3.70 9.71
C ASP A 259 20.92 -3.18 8.83
N GLN A 260 19.70 -3.69 9.01
CA GLN A 260 18.50 -3.34 8.24
C GLN A 260 17.29 -3.21 9.20
N PRO A 261 17.19 -2.08 9.94
CA PRO A 261 16.07 -1.86 10.85
C PRO A 261 14.75 -1.71 10.09
N MET A 262 13.63 -1.87 10.81
CA MET A 262 12.32 -1.46 10.32
C MET A 262 12.31 0.04 10.03
N GLN A 263 11.60 0.46 9.00
CA GLN A 263 11.47 1.87 8.66
C GLN A 263 10.48 2.59 9.58
N GLY A 264 9.59 1.84 10.20
CA GLY A 264 8.58 2.33 11.12
C GLY A 264 7.85 1.17 11.77
N ILE A 265 7.57 1.32 13.07
CA ILE A 265 6.73 0.41 13.85
C ILE A 265 5.63 1.27 14.47
N HIS A 266 4.40 1.03 14.06
CA HIS A 266 3.24 1.84 14.36
C HIS A 266 2.18 0.98 15.06
N THR A 267 1.83 1.33 16.29
CA THR A 267 0.90 0.56 17.13
C THR A 267 -0.28 1.43 17.57
N ALA A 268 -1.49 0.87 17.58
CA ALA A 268 -2.69 1.63 17.98
C ALA A 268 -2.80 1.81 19.49
N GLU A 269 -2.17 0.93 20.26
CA GLU A 269 -2.21 0.96 21.70
C GLU A 269 -0.83 1.31 22.27
N ASP A 270 -0.83 2.41 23.02
CA ASP A 270 0.22 2.81 23.94
C ASP A 270 0.19 1.81 25.11
N SER A 271 0.99 0.73 25.00
CA SER A 271 0.92 -0.38 25.94
C SER A 271 1.50 0.02 27.29
N ILE A 272 0.63 0.14 28.30
CA ILE A 272 0.96 0.10 29.73
C ILE A 272 1.00 -1.34 30.29
N VAL A 273 0.83 -2.36 29.44
CA VAL A 273 0.73 -3.76 29.85
C VAL A 273 2.14 -4.35 30.00
N ILE A 274 2.61 -4.39 31.24
CA ILE A 274 3.82 -5.13 31.65
C ILE A 274 3.59 -6.62 31.34
N ASP A 275 4.39 -7.20 30.43
CA ASP A 275 4.37 -8.65 30.17
C ASP A 275 4.71 -9.42 31.47
N PRO A 276 3.84 -10.34 31.96
CA PRO A 276 4.03 -11.01 33.24
C PRO A 276 5.02 -12.20 33.19
N GLY A 277 5.87 -12.30 32.15
CA GLY A 277 6.70 -13.48 31.88
C GLY A 277 7.95 -13.64 32.74
N ASP A 278 8.70 -12.55 32.96
CA ASP A 278 9.97 -12.57 33.72
C ASP A 278 10.54 -11.15 34.04
N GLY A 279 9.77 -10.09 33.78
CA GLY A 279 9.87 -8.82 34.49
C GLY A 279 11.19 -8.04 34.38
N THR A 280 11.38 -7.31 33.28
CA THR A 280 11.54 -5.84 33.33
C THR A 280 11.40 -5.23 31.91
N PRO A 281 10.25 -4.59 31.57
CA PRO A 281 10.09 -3.78 30.36
C PRO A 281 10.93 -2.50 30.39
N GLY A 282 11.37 -2.05 29.21
CA GLY A 282 12.29 -0.91 29.07
C GLY A 282 11.67 0.35 28.46
N THR A 283 10.48 0.28 27.89
CA THR A 283 9.72 1.46 27.46
C THR A 283 8.23 1.25 27.70
N ASP A 284 7.73 1.74 28.82
CA ASP A 284 6.28 1.90 28.99
C ASP A 284 5.78 2.79 27.84
N GLY A 285 4.88 2.25 27.02
CA GLY A 285 4.08 3.05 26.10
C GLY A 285 4.54 3.19 24.66
N ASP A 286 5.12 2.14 24.06
CA ASP A 286 5.37 2.09 22.61
C ASP A 286 4.58 0.99 21.87
N GLY A 287 3.74 0.25 22.59
CA GLY A 287 2.88 -0.80 22.05
C GLY A 287 3.59 -2.12 21.72
N ILE A 288 4.86 -2.28 22.12
CA ILE A 288 5.61 -3.55 22.03
C ILE A 288 5.76 -4.13 23.43
N ILE A 289 5.44 -5.42 23.60
CA ILE A 289 5.52 -6.11 24.89
C ILE A 289 6.35 -7.38 24.79
N GLY A 290 7.09 -7.70 25.84
CA GLY A 290 7.76 -8.98 26.05
C GLY A 290 9.28 -8.97 25.93
N ALA A 291 9.89 -10.10 26.29
CA ALA A 291 11.34 -10.21 26.51
C ALA A 291 12.22 -10.04 25.26
N GLY A 292 11.64 -9.85 24.07
CA GLY A 292 12.37 -9.56 22.82
C GLY A 292 12.25 -8.11 22.34
N GLU A 293 11.69 -7.21 23.14
CA GLU A 293 11.48 -5.79 22.79
C GLU A 293 12.79 -5.09 22.36
N GLU A 294 13.92 -5.43 22.96
CA GLU A 294 15.24 -4.89 22.62
C GLU A 294 15.72 -5.30 21.22
N ARG A 295 15.11 -6.33 20.63
CA ARG A 295 15.37 -6.81 19.27
C ARG A 295 14.50 -6.15 18.22
N ALA A 296 13.50 -5.36 18.60
CA ALA A 296 12.78 -4.51 17.66
C ALA A 296 13.65 -3.29 17.30
N LYS A 297 14.06 -3.19 16.04
CA LYS A 297 14.90 -2.11 15.50
C LYS A 297 14.09 -1.26 14.54
N GLY A 298 14.11 0.06 14.72
CA GLY A 298 13.37 1.03 13.90
C GLY A 298 12.70 2.11 14.75
N PRO A 299 12.24 3.22 14.14
CA PRO A 299 11.47 4.23 14.86
C PRO A 299 10.10 3.66 15.24
N ARG A 300 9.64 4.00 16.45
CA ARG A 300 8.38 3.53 17.04
C ARG A 300 7.46 4.72 17.29
N ASP A 301 6.19 4.62 16.90
CA ASP A 301 5.17 5.62 17.25
C ASP A 301 3.75 5.03 17.23
N HIS A 302 2.76 5.89 17.52
CA HIS A 302 1.33 5.56 17.50
C HIS A 302 0.57 6.23 16.35
N LYS A 303 1.28 6.64 15.30
CA LYS A 303 0.70 7.31 14.14
C LYS A 303 0.26 6.26 13.14
N LEU A 304 -0.96 5.79 13.31
CA LEU A 304 -1.59 4.93 12.33
C LEU A 304 -2.29 5.77 11.26
N PRO A 305 -2.04 5.48 9.98
CA PRO A 305 -2.80 6.10 8.92
C PRO A 305 -4.25 5.62 8.90
N GLU A 306 -5.16 6.46 8.42
CA GLU A 306 -6.53 6.02 8.12
C GLU A 306 -6.49 5.20 6.84
N ILE A 307 -6.74 3.90 6.96
CA ILE A 307 -6.73 2.95 5.85
C ILE A 307 -8.11 2.31 5.77
N GLN A 308 -8.73 2.39 4.59
CA GLN A 308 -9.86 1.56 4.24
C GLN A 308 -9.31 0.30 3.57
N PHE A 309 -9.39 -0.84 4.25
CA PHE A 309 -8.99 -2.12 3.67
C PHE A 309 -9.88 -2.41 2.45
N PRO A 310 -9.32 -2.88 1.32
CA PRO A 310 -10.13 -3.11 0.14
C PRO A 310 -11.14 -4.24 0.36
N ASP A 311 -12.29 -4.10 -0.28
CA ASP A 311 -13.38 -5.06 -0.22
C ASP A 311 -13.44 -5.83 -1.55
N ALA A 312 -13.18 -7.13 -1.49
CA ALA A 312 -13.33 -8.05 -2.62
C ALA A 312 -14.45 -9.07 -2.36
N SER A 313 -15.43 -8.75 -1.50
CA SER A 313 -16.60 -9.61 -1.27
C SER A 313 -17.46 -9.75 -2.53
N SER A 314 -18.26 -10.82 -2.58
CA SER A 314 -19.20 -11.07 -3.68
C SER A 314 -20.13 -9.87 -3.85
N GLY A 315 -20.17 -9.31 -5.06
CA GLY A 315 -20.97 -8.13 -5.38
C GLY A 315 -20.43 -6.78 -4.87
N SER A 316 -19.21 -6.74 -4.35
CA SER A 316 -18.50 -5.46 -4.10
C SER A 316 -18.24 -4.71 -5.41
N ASP A 317 -18.10 -3.38 -5.33
CA ASP A 317 -17.79 -2.55 -6.50
C ASP A 317 -16.52 -3.03 -7.21
N PHE A 318 -15.50 -3.45 -6.45
CA PHE A 318 -14.27 -4.01 -6.97
C PHE A 318 -14.52 -5.30 -7.80
N MET A 319 -15.25 -6.26 -7.25
CA MET A 319 -15.54 -7.51 -7.94
C MET A 319 -16.43 -7.29 -9.17
N LEU A 320 -17.43 -6.41 -9.08
CA LEU A 320 -18.29 -6.05 -10.22
C LEU A 320 -17.50 -5.35 -11.34
N ASN A 321 -16.55 -4.47 -10.99
CA ASN A 321 -15.68 -3.83 -11.97
C ASN A 321 -14.73 -4.84 -12.62
N SER A 322 -14.17 -5.77 -11.84
CA SER A 322 -13.31 -6.84 -12.34
C SER A 322 -14.07 -7.79 -13.27
N GLU A 323 -15.33 -8.11 -12.95
CA GLU A 323 -16.23 -8.88 -13.80
C GLU A 323 -16.51 -8.16 -15.12
N ALA A 324 -16.83 -6.86 -15.06
CA ALA A 324 -17.05 -6.05 -16.24
C ALA A 324 -15.80 -5.92 -17.11
N ASP A 325 -14.60 -5.81 -16.51
CA ASP A 325 -13.34 -5.77 -17.24
C ASP A 325 -13.04 -7.11 -17.94
N ALA A 326 -13.31 -8.24 -17.27
CA ALA A 326 -13.22 -9.58 -17.86
C ALA A 326 -14.21 -9.80 -19.03
N ASP A 327 -15.42 -9.24 -18.93
CA ASP A 327 -16.42 -9.30 -20.02
C ASP A 327 -15.95 -8.51 -21.25
N ASN A 328 -15.57 -7.25 -21.03
CA ASN A 328 -15.20 -6.31 -22.09
C ASN A 328 -13.94 -6.72 -22.87
N ASN A 329 -13.03 -7.48 -22.24
CA ASN A 329 -11.77 -7.91 -22.85
C ASN A 329 -11.83 -9.28 -23.55
N GLY A 330 -13.03 -9.84 -23.80
CA GLY A 330 -13.20 -11.03 -24.66
C GLY A 330 -13.93 -12.22 -24.03
N ASN A 331 -14.88 -11.95 -23.13
CA ASN A 331 -15.74 -12.92 -22.42
C ASN A 331 -14.99 -13.87 -21.48
N ALA A 332 -13.97 -13.42 -20.76
CA ALA A 332 -13.22 -14.28 -19.84
C ALA A 332 -13.98 -14.58 -18.52
N ILE A 333 -15.31 -14.72 -18.60
CA ILE A 333 -16.20 -15.09 -17.50
C ILE A 333 -16.47 -16.58 -17.59
N PHE A 334 -16.25 -17.30 -16.48
CA PHE A 334 -16.57 -18.71 -16.33
C PHE A 334 -17.64 -18.92 -15.27
N ASP A 335 -18.70 -19.63 -15.62
CA ASP A 335 -19.77 -20.00 -14.70
C ASP A 335 -19.55 -21.44 -14.21
N GLY A 336 -19.28 -21.60 -12.92
CA GLY A 336 -19.07 -22.90 -12.27
C GLY A 336 -17.74 -23.02 -11.53
N ASP A 337 -17.55 -24.18 -10.90
CA ASP A 337 -16.30 -24.51 -10.22
C ASP A 337 -15.21 -24.88 -11.23
N LEU A 338 -14.05 -24.24 -11.12
CA LEU A 338 -12.88 -24.49 -11.95
C LEU A 338 -11.85 -25.34 -11.20
N GLU A 339 -11.57 -26.51 -11.74
CA GLU A 339 -10.54 -27.42 -11.21
C GLU A 339 -9.37 -27.52 -12.20
N PHE A 340 -8.17 -27.14 -11.75
CA PHE A 340 -6.92 -27.42 -12.47
C PHE A 340 -6.49 -28.87 -12.19
N GLY A 341 -7.22 -29.81 -12.82
CA GLY A 341 -7.13 -31.25 -12.58
C GLY A 341 -6.45 -32.02 -13.71
N ASP A 342 -7.12 -33.06 -14.21
CA ASP A 342 -6.61 -33.97 -15.25
C ASP A 342 -7.01 -33.59 -16.68
N THR A 343 -7.84 -32.55 -16.86
CA THR A 343 -8.38 -32.16 -18.17
C THR A 343 -7.89 -30.77 -18.56
N SER A 344 -7.29 -30.64 -19.74
CA SER A 344 -6.90 -29.35 -20.32
C SER A 344 -8.14 -28.55 -20.77
N PHE A 345 -8.09 -27.23 -20.65
CA PHE A 345 -9.20 -26.36 -21.05
C PHE A 345 -8.71 -24.99 -21.54
N THR A 346 -9.64 -24.22 -22.10
CA THR A 346 -9.44 -22.81 -22.47
C THR A 346 -10.72 -22.04 -22.20
N ILE A 347 -10.59 -20.86 -21.60
CA ILE A 347 -11.68 -19.93 -21.26
C ILE A 347 -11.38 -18.59 -21.95
N GLY A 348 -12.41 -17.99 -22.54
CA GLY A 348 -12.31 -16.74 -23.31
C GLY A 348 -11.97 -16.93 -24.80
N SER A 349 -12.10 -15.85 -25.57
CA SER A 349 -11.88 -15.84 -27.03
C SER A 349 -10.42 -15.52 -27.40
N GLY A 350 -9.50 -16.43 -27.07
CA GLY A 350 -8.05 -16.24 -27.20
C GLY A 350 -7.33 -16.84 -25.99
N PRO A 351 -6.01 -16.66 -25.80
CA PRO A 351 -5.35 -17.12 -24.57
C PRO A 351 -5.67 -16.16 -23.41
N ALA A 352 -6.94 -15.97 -23.06
CA ALA A 352 -7.31 -15.27 -21.84
C ALA A 352 -6.96 -16.16 -20.63
N LEU A 353 -7.47 -17.39 -20.59
CA LEU A 353 -6.97 -18.44 -19.70
C LEU A 353 -6.91 -19.78 -20.43
N SER A 354 -5.78 -20.47 -20.39
CA SER A 354 -5.69 -21.87 -20.81
C SER A 354 -4.92 -22.69 -19.78
N TYR A 355 -5.26 -23.98 -19.68
CA TYR A 355 -4.61 -24.93 -18.80
C TYR A 355 -4.24 -26.18 -19.58
N ASP A 356 -2.98 -26.59 -19.47
CA ASP A 356 -2.48 -27.86 -19.98
C ASP A 356 -2.26 -28.84 -18.82
N ALA A 357 -3.17 -29.80 -18.69
CA ALA A 357 -3.12 -30.80 -17.63
C ALA A 357 -1.91 -31.74 -17.69
N SER A 358 -1.24 -31.84 -18.84
CA SER A 358 -0.05 -32.69 -19.01
C SER A 358 1.20 -32.07 -18.40
N THR A 359 1.30 -30.74 -18.43
CA THR A 359 2.44 -29.97 -17.92
C THR A 359 2.13 -29.25 -16.61
N GLY A 360 0.85 -29.11 -16.25
CA GLY A 360 0.41 -28.27 -15.13
C GLY A 360 0.56 -26.78 -15.41
N ASN A 361 0.65 -26.38 -16.69
CA ASN A 361 0.92 -25.00 -17.10
C ASN A 361 -0.38 -24.25 -17.35
N ILE A 362 -0.47 -23.05 -16.79
CA ILE A 362 -1.53 -22.07 -16.98
C ILE A 362 -0.99 -20.95 -17.89
N THR A 363 -1.65 -20.64 -18.99
CA THR A 363 -1.40 -19.39 -19.70
C THR A 363 -2.49 -18.39 -19.35
N ILE A 364 -2.12 -17.19 -18.90
CA ILE A 364 -3.05 -16.12 -18.53
C ILE A 364 -2.65 -14.80 -19.19
N ASP A 365 -3.64 -14.10 -19.75
CA ASP A 365 -3.49 -12.75 -20.29
C ASP A 365 -4.71 -11.90 -19.92
N GLY A 366 -4.52 -10.95 -19.00
CA GLY A 366 -5.56 -10.05 -18.53
C GLY A 366 -6.47 -10.60 -17.42
N PRO A 367 -7.66 -9.99 -17.23
CA PRO A 367 -8.57 -10.31 -16.14
C PRO A 367 -9.49 -11.50 -16.48
N ILE A 368 -9.55 -12.48 -15.60
CA ILE A 368 -10.42 -13.66 -15.71
C ILE A 368 -11.36 -13.69 -14.51
N PHE A 369 -12.65 -13.83 -14.75
CA PHE A 369 -13.66 -13.84 -13.69
C PHE A 369 -14.33 -15.22 -13.59
N ILE A 370 -14.40 -15.78 -12.39
CA ILE A 370 -14.94 -17.12 -12.14
C ILE A 370 -16.09 -16.99 -11.14
N ARG A 371 -17.31 -17.26 -11.60
CA ARG A 371 -18.51 -17.37 -10.76
C ARG A 371 -18.59 -18.78 -10.17
N GLY A 372 -17.75 -19.04 -9.17
CA GLY A 372 -17.61 -20.35 -8.54
C GLY A 372 -16.32 -20.47 -7.75
N ASN A 373 -15.94 -21.70 -7.41
CA ASN A 373 -14.69 -21.97 -6.70
C ASN A 373 -13.55 -22.29 -7.67
N VAL A 374 -12.31 -22.04 -7.24
CA VAL A 374 -11.09 -22.51 -7.92
C VAL A 374 -10.39 -23.53 -7.04
N SER A 375 -9.94 -24.63 -7.62
CA SER A 375 -9.12 -25.60 -6.89
C SER A 375 -8.02 -26.22 -7.74
N SER A 376 -6.94 -26.61 -7.07
CA SER A 376 -5.90 -27.46 -7.65
C SER A 376 -5.29 -28.39 -6.60
N THR A 377 -5.08 -29.62 -7.01
CA THR A 377 -4.42 -30.68 -6.23
C THR A 377 -3.03 -31.02 -6.79
N LYS A 378 -2.56 -30.30 -7.81
CA LYS A 378 -1.27 -30.52 -8.47
C LYS A 378 -0.42 -29.25 -8.43
N PRO A 379 0.91 -29.37 -8.61
CA PRO A 379 1.75 -28.19 -8.77
C PRO A 379 1.37 -27.47 -10.06
N LEU A 380 1.21 -26.16 -9.97
CA LEU A 380 0.88 -25.32 -11.11
C LEU A 380 2.06 -24.45 -11.49
N THR A 381 2.26 -24.30 -12.79
CA THR A 381 3.10 -23.25 -13.36
C THR A 381 2.26 -22.27 -14.15
N TYR A 382 2.71 -21.02 -14.29
CA TYR A 382 2.00 -20.03 -15.10
C TYR A 382 2.91 -19.22 -16.02
N ALA A 383 2.38 -18.88 -17.18
CA ALA A 383 2.96 -17.99 -18.18
C ALA A 383 2.01 -16.82 -18.46
N GLY A 384 2.59 -15.65 -18.74
CA GLY A 384 1.83 -14.42 -19.02
C GLY A 384 1.50 -13.61 -17.77
N LYS A 385 0.57 -12.66 -17.93
CA LYS A 385 0.25 -11.63 -16.93
C LYS A 385 -1.27 -11.51 -16.79
N GLY A 386 -1.78 -11.61 -15.57
CA GLY A 386 -3.21 -11.41 -15.39
C GLY A 386 -3.70 -11.57 -13.95
N GLY A 387 -5.02 -11.52 -13.81
CA GLY A 387 -5.71 -11.71 -12.54
C GLY A 387 -6.82 -12.75 -12.65
N LEU A 388 -6.87 -13.65 -11.69
CA LEU A 388 -7.95 -14.60 -11.46
C LEU A 388 -8.84 -14.06 -10.34
N PHE A 389 -10.03 -13.59 -10.69
CA PHE A 389 -11.03 -13.09 -9.77
C PHE A 389 -12.09 -14.16 -9.54
N VAL A 390 -12.10 -14.72 -8.34
CA VAL A 390 -12.91 -15.88 -7.96
C VAL A 390 -14.01 -15.42 -7.03
N ASP A 391 -15.26 -15.45 -7.50
CA ASP A 391 -16.43 -15.22 -6.65
C ASP A 391 -16.79 -16.49 -5.86
N GLY A 392 -15.88 -16.89 -4.97
CA GLY A 392 -15.96 -18.12 -4.20
C GLY A 392 -14.68 -18.38 -3.42
N ASN A 393 -14.38 -19.66 -3.21
CA ASN A 393 -13.16 -20.09 -2.54
C ASN A 393 -12.06 -20.40 -3.56
N ALA A 394 -10.80 -20.21 -3.17
CA ALA A 394 -9.63 -20.61 -3.94
C ALA A 394 -8.74 -21.55 -3.13
N VAL A 395 -8.54 -22.78 -3.58
CA VAL A 395 -7.76 -23.81 -2.87
C VAL A 395 -6.63 -24.31 -3.75
N ILE A 396 -5.40 -23.81 -3.54
CA ILE A 396 -4.21 -24.17 -4.33
C ILE A 396 -3.17 -24.80 -3.41
N ARG A 397 -3.09 -26.14 -3.39
CA ARG A 397 -2.33 -26.85 -2.34
C ARG A 397 -0.85 -27.11 -2.68
N GLN A 398 -0.53 -27.36 -3.95
CA GLN A 398 0.78 -27.87 -4.36
C GLN A 398 1.68 -26.85 -5.07
N GLY A 399 1.41 -25.55 -4.88
CA GLY A 399 2.22 -24.46 -5.41
C GLY A 399 1.66 -23.81 -6.68
N LEU A 400 2.14 -22.59 -6.94
CA LEU A 400 1.82 -21.78 -8.11
C LEU A 400 3.04 -20.91 -8.44
N GLU A 401 3.84 -21.32 -9.43
CA GLU A 401 5.11 -20.68 -9.79
C GLU A 401 5.11 -20.20 -11.25
N PRO A 402 5.88 -19.16 -11.62
CA PRO A 402 6.08 -18.81 -13.02
C PRO A 402 6.80 -19.95 -13.78
N VAL A 403 6.53 -20.10 -15.07
CA VAL A 403 7.27 -21.03 -15.95
C VAL A 403 8.76 -20.66 -16.05
N ASP A 404 9.07 -19.36 -15.98
CA ASP A 404 10.43 -18.83 -15.89
C ASP A 404 10.58 -17.92 -14.65
N PRO A 405 11.19 -18.42 -13.57
CA PRO A 405 11.46 -17.63 -12.38
C PRO A 405 12.30 -16.38 -12.61
N ALA A 406 13.22 -16.39 -13.58
CA ALA A 406 14.17 -15.30 -13.80
C ALA A 406 13.50 -14.02 -14.33
N THR A 407 12.30 -14.15 -14.90
CA THR A 407 11.52 -13.04 -15.44
C THR A 407 10.36 -12.64 -14.55
N TYR A 408 10.15 -13.28 -13.39
CA TYR A 408 9.13 -12.87 -12.43
C TYR A 408 9.53 -11.58 -11.69
N PRO A 409 8.62 -10.59 -11.53
CA PRO A 409 7.26 -10.51 -12.07
C PRO A 409 7.19 -9.83 -13.44
N ALA A 410 8.33 -9.42 -14.00
CA ALA A 410 8.43 -8.59 -15.20
C ALA A 410 7.72 -9.16 -16.44
N ASP A 411 7.78 -10.47 -16.70
CA ASP A 411 7.09 -11.12 -17.83
C ASP A 411 6.04 -12.15 -17.40
N HIS A 412 6.14 -12.65 -16.17
CA HIS A 412 5.21 -13.63 -15.60
C HIS A 412 4.72 -13.11 -14.27
N ALA A 413 3.44 -12.75 -14.16
CA ALA A 413 2.86 -12.26 -12.92
C ALA A 413 1.38 -12.63 -12.83
N ILE A 414 0.98 -13.23 -11.72
CA ILE A 414 -0.41 -13.61 -11.49
C ILE A 414 -0.93 -12.99 -10.19
N GLY A 415 -2.14 -12.43 -10.26
CA GLY A 415 -2.96 -12.10 -9.11
C GLY A 415 -4.07 -13.12 -8.94
N LEU A 416 -4.29 -13.61 -7.73
CA LEU A 416 -5.42 -14.46 -7.38
C LEU A 416 -6.21 -13.76 -6.29
N VAL A 417 -7.47 -13.46 -6.57
CA VAL A 417 -8.40 -12.80 -5.66
C VAL A 417 -9.59 -13.70 -5.44
N ALA A 418 -9.91 -14.02 -4.19
CA ALA A 418 -11.04 -14.84 -3.81
C ALA A 418 -12.00 -14.04 -2.92
N SER A 419 -13.29 -14.03 -3.25
CA SER A 419 -14.31 -13.31 -2.48
C SER A 419 -14.62 -13.94 -1.12
N ASN A 420 -14.10 -15.14 -0.85
CA ASN A 420 -14.27 -15.84 0.41
C ASN A 420 -12.93 -16.36 0.99
N ILE A 421 -12.74 -17.68 1.06
CA ILE A 421 -11.57 -18.31 1.67
C ILE A 421 -10.55 -18.64 0.59
N MET A 422 -9.29 -18.31 0.86
CA MET A 422 -8.14 -18.80 0.12
C MET A 422 -7.32 -19.76 0.97
N GLU A 423 -6.99 -20.94 0.43
CA GLU A 423 -6.08 -21.90 1.07
C GLU A 423 -4.83 -22.10 0.21
N LEU A 424 -3.66 -21.85 0.82
CA LEU A 424 -2.35 -22.03 0.19
C LEU A 424 -1.53 -23.03 1.01
N GLY A 425 -1.03 -24.07 0.33
CA GLY A 425 -0.16 -25.10 0.88
C GLY A 425 -0.88 -26.38 1.27
N GLU A 426 -0.08 -27.34 1.73
CA GLU A 426 -0.55 -28.61 2.30
C GLU A 426 -0.21 -28.69 3.79
N ASN A 427 -0.98 -29.49 4.53
CA ASN A 427 -0.79 -29.71 5.97
C ASN A 427 0.46 -30.56 6.28
N SER A 428 1.05 -31.22 5.28
CA SER A 428 2.19 -32.13 5.45
C SER A 428 3.12 -32.09 4.24
N GLY A 429 4.27 -32.75 4.30
CA GLY A 429 5.24 -32.76 3.20
C GLY A 429 6.24 -31.59 3.19
N ASN A 430 6.80 -31.31 2.01
CA ASN A 430 7.69 -30.18 1.75
C ASN A 430 6.88 -28.90 1.55
N SER A 431 7.48 -27.74 1.82
CA SER A 431 6.80 -26.47 1.56
C SER A 431 6.59 -26.24 0.05
N SER A 432 5.35 -26.08 -0.36
CA SER A 432 4.96 -25.67 -1.71
C SER A 432 5.39 -24.21 -1.94
N LYS A 433 5.82 -23.87 -3.15
CA LYS A 433 6.22 -22.50 -3.51
C LYS A 433 5.10 -21.77 -4.24
N TYR A 434 4.94 -20.50 -3.93
CA TYR A 434 3.96 -19.61 -4.52
C TYR A 434 4.66 -18.31 -4.89
N ALA A 435 4.50 -17.86 -6.12
CA ALA A 435 4.93 -16.54 -6.52
C ALA A 435 3.77 -15.82 -7.19
N GLY A 436 3.34 -14.69 -6.62
CA GLY A 436 2.19 -13.94 -7.10
C GLY A 436 1.59 -13.03 -6.02
N PHE A 437 0.47 -12.42 -6.37
CA PHE A 437 -0.37 -11.68 -5.44
C PHE A 437 -1.57 -12.53 -5.03
N PHE A 438 -1.84 -12.63 -3.73
CA PHE A 438 -2.85 -13.51 -3.17
C PHE A 438 -3.77 -12.72 -2.24
N PHE A 439 -5.06 -12.63 -2.58
CA PHE A 439 -6.06 -11.91 -1.78
C PHE A 439 -7.27 -12.79 -1.46
N GLY A 440 -7.53 -13.08 -0.19
CA GLY A 440 -8.73 -13.78 0.26
C GLY A 440 -9.57 -12.86 1.14
N ASN A 441 -10.72 -12.40 0.63
CA ASN A 441 -11.51 -11.36 1.27
C ASN A 441 -11.86 -11.67 2.74
N ASN A 442 -12.29 -12.90 3.01
CA ASN A 442 -12.64 -13.29 4.38
C ASN A 442 -11.42 -13.84 5.11
N THR A 443 -10.73 -14.81 4.49
CA THR A 443 -9.61 -15.48 5.14
C THR A 443 -8.62 -16.01 4.12
N ILE A 444 -7.33 -15.84 4.40
CA ILE A 444 -6.28 -16.66 3.81
C ILE A 444 -5.78 -17.63 4.87
N LYS A 445 -5.76 -18.92 4.53
CA LYS A 445 -5.15 -19.98 5.33
C LYS A 445 -3.84 -20.42 4.66
N ILE A 446 -2.74 -20.25 5.39
CA ILE A 446 -1.42 -20.73 4.97
C ILE A 446 -1.08 -21.98 5.76
N GLU A 447 -0.66 -23.03 5.06
CA GLU A 447 -0.13 -24.25 5.64
C GLU A 447 1.39 -24.35 5.37
N LYS A 448 1.91 -25.44 4.81
CA LYS A 448 3.33 -25.53 4.41
C LYS A 448 3.58 -24.82 3.09
N ALA A 449 3.86 -23.52 3.14
CA ALA A 449 4.11 -22.70 1.95
C ALA A 449 5.36 -21.82 2.06
N LYS A 450 5.96 -21.51 0.91
CA LYS A 450 6.88 -20.39 0.71
C LYS A 450 6.26 -19.45 -0.29
N ILE A 451 6.27 -18.16 -0.01
CA ILE A 451 5.54 -17.17 -0.81
C ILE A 451 6.50 -16.06 -1.22
N PHE A 452 6.51 -15.70 -2.50
CA PHE A 452 7.24 -14.55 -3.03
C PHE A 452 6.28 -13.62 -3.78
N GLY A 453 5.93 -12.51 -3.15
CA GLY A 453 4.90 -11.59 -3.61
C GLY A 453 4.11 -11.04 -2.43
N ASN A 454 2.80 -11.02 -2.52
CA ASN A 454 1.97 -10.29 -1.58
C ASN A 454 0.81 -11.16 -1.08
N LEU A 455 0.48 -11.07 0.22
CA LEU A 455 -0.54 -11.91 0.85
C LEU A 455 -1.52 -11.10 1.69
N PHE A 456 -2.77 -11.04 1.26
CA PHE A 456 -3.77 -10.13 1.82
C PHE A 456 -5.09 -10.82 2.14
N GLY A 457 -5.73 -10.46 3.24
CA GLY A 457 -7.08 -10.95 3.47
C GLY A 457 -7.73 -10.41 4.72
N GLY A 458 -9.03 -10.66 4.89
CA GLY A 458 -9.75 -10.26 6.10
C GLY A 458 -9.04 -10.77 7.34
N THR A 459 -8.78 -12.08 7.40
CA THR A 459 -7.91 -12.73 8.38
C THR A 459 -6.81 -13.51 7.67
N VAL A 460 -5.56 -13.41 8.12
CA VAL A 460 -4.47 -14.29 7.65
C VAL A 460 -4.16 -15.31 8.73
N GLN A 461 -4.48 -16.58 8.47
CA GLN A 461 -4.21 -17.71 9.37
C GLN A 461 -2.87 -18.34 9.02
N MET A 462 -1.94 -18.26 9.96
CA MET A 462 -0.64 -18.93 9.89
C MET A 462 -0.70 -20.30 10.56
N PRO A 463 0.16 -21.25 10.16
CA PRO A 463 0.18 -22.57 10.80
C PRO A 463 0.61 -22.44 12.27
N THR A 464 -0.13 -23.10 13.17
CA THR A 464 0.10 -23.00 14.62
C THR A 464 1.15 -23.98 15.14
N THR A 465 1.60 -24.95 14.34
CA THR A 465 2.62 -25.94 14.74
C THR A 465 3.53 -26.36 13.59
N GLY A 466 4.83 -26.55 13.90
CA GLY A 466 5.78 -27.35 13.12
C GLY A 466 6.20 -26.84 11.73
N THR A 467 5.58 -25.79 11.22
CA THR A 467 5.73 -25.35 9.82
C THR A 467 6.12 -23.88 9.76
N ARG A 468 7.18 -23.58 9.01
CA ARG A 468 7.73 -22.24 8.81
C ARG A 468 7.34 -21.72 7.43
N PRO A 469 6.36 -20.83 7.31
CA PRO A 469 6.21 -20.09 6.08
C PRO A 469 7.33 -19.06 5.96
N ASP A 470 8.02 -19.06 4.82
CA ASP A 470 8.92 -18.00 4.43
C ASP A 470 8.18 -17.12 3.40
N ILE A 471 7.97 -15.86 3.72
CA ILE A 471 7.17 -14.92 2.92
C ILE A 471 8.07 -13.75 2.57
N TYR A 472 8.28 -13.51 1.28
CA TYR A 472 9.09 -12.42 0.77
C TYR A 472 8.20 -11.48 -0.02
N VAL A 473 8.23 -10.19 0.30
CA VAL A 473 7.52 -9.19 -0.50
C VAL A 473 8.19 -9.02 -1.86
N HIS A 474 7.40 -8.86 -2.92
CA HIS A 474 7.90 -8.35 -4.20
C HIS A 474 7.05 -7.13 -4.63
N PRO A 475 7.51 -5.88 -4.38
CA PRO A 475 6.70 -4.68 -4.62
C PRO A 475 6.22 -4.49 -6.07
N GLY A 476 6.96 -5.04 -7.02
CA GLY A 476 6.61 -5.00 -8.44
C GLY A 476 5.47 -5.94 -8.86
N THR A 477 5.06 -6.91 -8.03
CA THR A 477 4.11 -7.96 -8.46
C THR A 477 2.75 -7.38 -8.82
N MET A 478 2.16 -6.55 -7.95
CA MET A 478 0.86 -5.93 -8.21
C MET A 478 0.84 -5.10 -9.49
N ALA A 479 1.90 -4.34 -9.76
CA ALA A 479 1.96 -3.50 -10.95
C ALA A 479 2.21 -4.31 -12.24
N SER A 480 2.78 -5.52 -12.12
CA SER A 480 3.20 -6.31 -13.27
C SER A 480 2.13 -7.28 -13.78
N THR A 481 1.07 -7.54 -13.00
CA THR A 481 -0.06 -8.39 -13.44
C THR A 481 -0.82 -7.78 -14.62
N GLY A 482 -0.71 -6.48 -14.86
CA GLY A 482 -1.40 -5.78 -15.94
C GLY A 482 -2.91 -5.60 -15.71
N VAL A 483 -3.41 -5.96 -14.53
CA VAL A 483 -4.81 -5.79 -14.12
C VAL A 483 -4.88 -5.05 -12.79
N GLU A 484 -6.00 -4.38 -12.53
CA GLU A 484 -6.24 -3.75 -11.24
C GLU A 484 -6.47 -4.82 -10.16
N LEU A 485 -5.77 -4.69 -9.04
CA LEU A 485 -5.88 -5.59 -7.89
C LEU A 485 -6.40 -4.81 -6.68
N PRO A 486 -7.00 -5.48 -5.69
CA PRO A 486 -7.44 -4.82 -4.46
C PRO A 486 -6.26 -4.09 -3.81
N ASP A 487 -6.40 -2.78 -3.60
CA ASP A 487 -5.37 -1.93 -3.00
C ASP A 487 -6.03 -0.87 -2.10
N PHE A 488 -5.27 -0.33 -1.16
CA PHE A 488 -5.58 0.96 -0.56
C PHE A 488 -4.54 1.95 -1.03
N ILE A 489 -4.96 3.15 -1.38
CA ILE A 489 -4.03 4.21 -1.77
C ILE A 489 -3.98 5.23 -0.65
N GLN A 490 -2.82 5.31 -0.01
CA GLN A 490 -2.54 6.40 0.90
C GLN A 490 -1.36 7.23 0.42
N THR A 491 -1.50 8.56 0.48
CA THR A 491 -0.41 9.48 0.16
C THR A 491 0.22 10.00 1.45
N GLU A 492 1.52 9.76 1.61
CA GLU A 492 2.33 10.32 2.70
C GLU A 492 3.29 11.39 2.14
N ILE A 493 3.54 12.42 2.94
CA ILE A 493 4.59 13.40 2.67
C ILE A 493 5.86 12.96 3.41
N ILE A 494 6.96 12.73 2.68
CA ILE A 494 8.27 12.49 3.31
C ILE A 494 8.84 13.83 3.77
N LYS A 495 8.69 14.14 5.07
CA LYS A 495 9.06 15.44 5.66
C LYS A 495 10.57 15.69 5.72
N GLU A 496 11.38 14.63 5.66
CA GLU A 496 12.83 14.68 5.85
C GLU A 496 13.60 15.13 4.59
N LEU A 497 12.94 15.14 3.43
CA LEU A 497 13.54 15.50 2.13
C LEU A 497 13.02 16.85 1.61
N TRP A 498 12.77 17.80 2.50
CA TRP A 498 12.33 19.15 2.14
C TRP A 498 13.54 20.07 1.90
N TRP A 499 13.59 20.75 0.76
CA TRP A 499 14.61 21.79 0.49
C TRP A 499 13.99 23.09 -0.02
N GLU A 500 14.37 24.22 0.57
CA GLU A 500 13.99 25.57 0.11
C GLU A 500 15.06 26.09 -0.87
N MET A 501 14.64 26.55 -2.05
CA MET A 501 15.51 27.34 -2.93
C MET A 501 15.15 28.82 -2.73
N SER A 502 16.11 29.61 -2.24
CA SER A 502 15.93 31.07 -2.22
C SER A 502 16.08 31.62 -3.64
N GLY A 503 14.97 32.09 -4.22
CA GLY A 503 14.96 32.80 -5.50
C GLY A 503 14.75 34.29 -5.27
N ASN A 504 15.63 35.13 -5.82
CA ASN A 504 15.35 36.56 -6.00
C ASN A 504 14.58 36.72 -7.32
N ALA A 505 13.34 37.21 -7.24
CA ALA A 505 12.62 37.69 -8.41
C ALA A 505 13.18 39.07 -8.79
N ASN A 506 14.33 39.10 -9.46
CA ASN A 506 14.81 40.26 -10.20
C ASN A 506 15.27 39.80 -11.58
N LYS A 507 14.34 39.80 -12.52
CA LYS A 507 14.46 40.48 -13.82
C LYS A 507 13.09 40.67 -14.44
#